data_AF-A0A7S1RZ94-F1
#
_entry.id   AF-A0A7S1RZ94-F1
#
_cell.length_a   1.000
_cell.length_b   1.000
_cell.length_c   1.000
_cell.angle_alpha   90.00
_cell.angle_beta   90.00
_cell.angle_gamma   90.00
#
_symmetry.space_group_name_H-M   'P 1'
#
loop_
_entity.id
_entity.type
_entity.pdbx_description
1 polymer ?
#
loop_
_entity_poly.entity_id
_entity_poly.type
_entity_poly.pdbx_seq_one_letter_code
_entity_poly.pdbx_strand_id
1 'polypeptide(L)'
;KALVRGVQPSPRNVVPLGPCSAQGRSDAPRMAEADEVRDFADVAADLPDDEDIVFDDTMRQADASALTELMARGSFLERCRRCCGDTNAQAMEQNHQALASADVGQKTEAVVTLYGAPHLRPATILERSAEEGSADGACWALMNFLKYAAALEKPGAGS
;
A
#
# COMPACT_ATOMS: atom_id res chain seq x y z
N LYS A 1 52.36 -21.73 -10.17
CA LYS A 1 51.83 -20.42 -9.72
C LYS A 1 50.94 -19.86 -10.83
N ALA A 2 49.63 -20.03 -10.73
CA ALA A 2 48.67 -19.51 -11.73
C ALA A 2 48.06 -18.20 -11.21
N LEU A 3 48.15 -17.15 -12.01
CA LEU A 3 47.68 -15.80 -11.72
C LEU A 3 46.22 -15.69 -12.18
N VAL A 4 45.26 -15.75 -11.26
CA VAL A 4 43.84 -15.53 -11.55
C VAL A 4 43.60 -14.03 -11.69
N ARG A 5 43.28 -13.57 -12.90
CA ARG A 5 42.91 -12.18 -13.20
C ARG A 5 41.48 -11.93 -12.73
N GLY A 6 41.31 -10.95 -11.85
CA GLY A 6 40.02 -10.51 -11.33
C GLY A 6 39.15 -9.86 -12.41
N VAL A 7 37.87 -10.24 -12.42
CA VAL A 7 36.81 -9.59 -13.17
C VAL A 7 36.33 -8.41 -12.34
N GLN A 8 36.51 -7.18 -12.82
CA GLN A 8 35.90 -6.01 -12.19
C GLN A 8 34.45 -5.86 -12.66
N PRO A 9 33.48 -5.64 -11.75
CA PRO A 9 32.11 -5.31 -12.14
C PRO A 9 32.02 -3.85 -12.63
N SER A 10 31.32 -3.64 -13.75
CA SER A 10 31.05 -2.32 -14.32
C SER A 10 30.19 -1.45 -13.38
N PRO A 11 30.38 -0.12 -13.38
CA PRO A 11 29.56 0.80 -12.59
C PRO A 11 28.14 0.84 -13.18
N ARG A 12 27.16 0.43 -12.36
CA ARG A 12 25.74 0.63 -12.66
C ARG A 12 25.45 2.12 -12.68
N ASN A 13 24.94 2.60 -13.80
CA ASN A 13 24.48 3.96 -14.02
C ASN A 13 23.25 4.18 -13.11
N VAL A 14 23.44 4.85 -11.97
CA VAL A 14 22.36 5.15 -11.03
C VAL A 14 21.63 6.38 -11.55
N VAL A 15 20.47 6.19 -12.17
CA VAL A 15 19.55 7.28 -12.47
C VAL A 15 19.01 7.81 -11.14
N PRO A 16 19.14 9.10 -10.83
CA PRO A 16 18.55 9.68 -9.64
C PRO A 16 17.02 9.71 -9.83
N LEU A 17 16.34 8.72 -9.25
CA LEU A 17 14.90 8.79 -9.01
C LEU A 17 14.66 9.94 -8.04
N GLY A 18 13.86 10.91 -8.47
CA GLY A 18 13.66 12.19 -7.80
C GLY A 18 13.09 12.06 -6.37
N PRO A 19 13.13 13.16 -5.59
CA PRO A 19 12.52 13.22 -4.27
C PRO A 19 11.02 12.91 -4.35
N CYS A 20 10.52 12.11 -3.39
CA CYS A 20 9.10 11.78 -3.29
C CYS A 20 8.27 13.08 -3.32
N SER A 21 7.33 13.14 -4.26
CA SER A 21 6.52 14.32 -4.54
C SER A 21 5.76 14.80 -3.30
N ALA A 22 6.30 15.83 -2.64
CA ALA A 22 5.54 16.70 -1.77
C ALA A 22 4.88 17.79 -2.64
N GLN A 23 3.79 17.45 -3.34
CA GLN A 23 2.84 18.46 -3.82
C GLN A 23 2.12 18.98 -2.56
N GLY A 24 2.13 20.26 -2.17
CA GLY A 24 2.13 21.49 -2.96
C GLY A 24 0.89 22.25 -2.51
N ARG A 25 1.06 23.23 -1.60
CA ARG A 25 -0.04 24.07 -1.12
C ARG A 25 -0.63 24.86 -2.29
N SER A 26 -1.92 24.69 -2.55
CA SER A 26 -2.66 25.53 -3.48
C SER A 26 -3.32 26.67 -2.69
N ASP A 27 -2.78 27.88 -2.82
CA ASP A 27 -3.52 29.11 -2.54
C ASP A 27 -4.61 29.26 -3.61
N ALA A 28 -5.86 29.02 -3.23
CA ALA A 28 -7.01 29.23 -4.10
C ALA A 28 -7.49 30.69 -4.03
N PRO A 29 -7.69 31.39 -5.16
CA PRO A 29 -8.33 32.70 -5.17
C PRO A 29 -9.82 32.57 -4.85
N ARG A 30 -10.28 33.41 -3.93
CA ARG A 30 -11.68 33.49 -3.46
C ARG A 30 -12.53 34.19 -4.52
N MET A 31 -13.13 33.41 -5.43
CA MET A 31 -14.17 33.90 -6.33
C MET A 31 -15.52 33.85 -5.62
N ALA A 32 -16.18 35.01 -5.56
CA ALA A 32 -17.55 35.15 -5.09
C ALA A 32 -18.46 35.15 -6.31
N GLU A 33 -19.18 34.05 -6.54
CA GLU A 33 -20.32 34.01 -7.47
C GLU A 33 -21.49 33.31 -6.77
N ALA A 34 -22.69 33.87 -6.96
CA ALA A 34 -23.93 33.38 -6.38
C ALA A 34 -24.32 32.08 -7.09
N ASP A 35 -24.16 30.96 -6.39
CA ASP A 35 -24.54 29.64 -6.87
C ASP A 35 -25.67 29.13 -5.97
N GLU A 36 -26.75 28.64 -6.59
CA GLU A 36 -27.89 28.05 -5.87
C GLU A 36 -27.37 26.96 -4.94
N VAL A 37 -27.57 27.15 -3.63
CA VAL A 37 -27.21 26.16 -2.63
C VAL A 37 -28.12 24.95 -2.83
N ARG A 38 -27.70 23.99 -3.68
CA ARG A 38 -28.33 22.66 -3.75
C ARG A 38 -28.39 22.11 -2.33
N ASP A 39 -29.56 21.62 -1.95
CA ASP A 39 -29.72 20.96 -0.65
C ASP A 39 -28.75 19.76 -0.60
N PHE A 40 -28.04 19.60 0.51
CA PHE A 40 -27.11 18.49 0.72
C PHE A 40 -27.83 17.13 0.55
N ALA A 41 -29.14 17.10 0.77
CA ALA A 41 -29.99 15.95 0.52
C ALA A 41 -30.05 15.53 -0.97
N ASP A 42 -30.07 16.48 -1.90
CA ASP A 42 -30.11 16.20 -3.35
C ASP A 42 -28.76 15.73 -3.89
N VAL A 43 -27.66 16.11 -3.25
CA VAL A 43 -26.30 15.65 -3.62
C VAL A 43 -26.05 14.23 -3.10
N ALA A 44 -26.58 13.89 -1.92
CA ALA A 44 -26.46 12.56 -1.33
C ALA A 44 -27.21 11.48 -2.13
N ALA A 45 -28.31 11.83 -2.81
CA ALA A 45 -29.09 10.90 -3.61
C ALA A 45 -28.44 10.55 -4.98
N ASP A 46 -27.48 11.36 -5.43
CA ASP A 46 -26.73 11.15 -6.68
C ASP A 46 -25.41 10.37 -6.45
N LEU A 47 -25.07 10.05 -5.20
CA LEU A 47 -23.91 9.21 -4.90
C LEU A 47 -24.25 7.76 -5.29
N PRO A 48 -23.45 7.12 -6.18
CA PRO A 48 -23.65 5.71 -6.50
C PRO A 48 -23.57 4.91 -5.21
N ASP A 49 -24.45 3.92 -5.05
CA ASP A 49 -24.39 2.97 -3.94
C ASP A 49 -22.95 2.47 -3.82
N ASP A 50 -22.34 2.66 -2.64
CA ASP A 50 -21.01 2.15 -2.34
C ASP A 50 -21.03 0.64 -2.64
N GLU A 51 -20.32 0.21 -3.69
CA GLU A 51 -20.29 -1.20 -4.08
C GLU A 51 -19.66 -2.01 -2.95
N ASP A 52 -20.51 -2.68 -2.17
CA ASP A 52 -20.08 -3.56 -1.08
C ASP A 52 -19.16 -4.66 -1.65
N ILE A 53 -17.88 -4.60 -1.30
CA ILE A 53 -16.90 -5.59 -1.73
C ILE A 53 -17.18 -6.89 -0.98
N VAL A 54 -17.63 -7.91 -1.72
CA VAL A 54 -17.83 -9.26 -1.19
C VAL A 54 -16.52 -10.03 -1.26
N PHE A 55 -15.99 -10.44 -0.10
CA PHE A 55 -14.79 -11.28 0.00
C PHE A 55 -15.14 -12.75 -0.19
N ASP A 56 -15.05 -13.21 -1.44
CA ASP A 56 -15.08 -14.65 -1.74
C ASP A 56 -13.70 -15.31 -1.53
N ASP A 57 -13.68 -16.64 -1.55
CA ASP A 57 -12.47 -17.43 -1.33
C ASP A 57 -11.40 -17.19 -2.42
N THR A 58 -11.84 -16.90 -3.65
CA THR A 58 -10.93 -16.59 -4.76
C THR A 58 -10.18 -15.29 -4.48
N MET A 59 -10.90 -14.29 -3.97
CA MET A 59 -10.39 -12.97 -3.66
C MET A 59 -9.43 -13.03 -2.47
N ARG A 60 -9.81 -13.77 -1.40
CA ARG A 60 -8.92 -14.04 -0.25
C ARG A 60 -7.63 -14.73 -0.68
N GLN A 61 -7.72 -15.73 -1.54
CA GLN A 61 -6.57 -16.46 -2.06
C GLN A 61 -5.66 -15.56 -2.93
N ALA A 62 -6.26 -14.73 -3.79
CA ALA A 62 -5.53 -13.77 -4.62
C ALA A 62 -4.76 -12.76 -3.74
N ASP A 63 -5.38 -12.25 -2.68
CA ASP A 63 -4.74 -11.31 -1.76
C ASP A 63 -3.59 -11.97 -0.96
N ALA A 64 -3.76 -13.22 -0.52
CA ALA A 64 -2.66 -13.97 0.13
C ALA A 64 -1.46 -14.20 -0.81
N SER A 65 -1.73 -14.57 -2.06
CA SER A 65 -0.69 -14.74 -3.09
C SER A 65 -0.02 -13.41 -3.43
N ALA A 66 -0.78 -12.32 -3.57
CA ALA A 66 -0.25 -11.01 -3.87
C ALA A 66 0.63 -10.46 -2.74
N LEU A 67 0.28 -10.68 -1.48
CA LEU A 67 1.14 -10.31 -0.35
C LEU A 67 2.48 -11.06 -0.41
N THR A 68 2.43 -12.37 -0.68
CA THR A 68 3.65 -13.19 -0.81
C THR A 68 4.55 -12.64 -1.92
N GLU A 69 3.97 -12.28 -3.07
CA GLU A 69 4.71 -11.68 -4.17
C GLU A 69 5.32 -10.33 -3.80
N LEU A 70 4.53 -9.42 -3.20
CA LEU A 70 5.01 -8.11 -2.73
C LEU A 70 6.21 -8.24 -1.80
N MET A 71 6.16 -9.17 -0.85
CA MET A 71 7.23 -9.40 0.12
C MET A 71 8.43 -10.13 -0.46
N ALA A 72 8.29 -10.81 -1.61
CA ALA A 72 9.40 -11.40 -2.35
C ALA A 72 10.08 -10.41 -3.32
N ARG A 73 9.40 -9.32 -3.70
CA ARG A 73 9.90 -8.31 -4.66
C ARG A 73 10.90 -7.35 -4.01
N GLY A 74 12.16 -7.77 -3.93
CA GLY A 74 13.24 -7.00 -3.30
C GLY A 74 13.39 -5.55 -3.79
N SER A 75 13.25 -5.28 -5.09
CA SER A 75 13.33 -3.92 -5.65
C SER A 75 12.19 -3.01 -5.18
N PHE A 76 11.00 -3.57 -4.97
CA PHE A 76 9.88 -2.84 -4.39
C PHE A 76 10.12 -2.55 -2.91
N LEU A 77 10.61 -3.52 -2.13
CA LEU A 77 10.95 -3.31 -0.72
C LEU A 77 12.07 -2.28 -0.53
N GLU A 78 13.09 -2.25 -1.41
CA GLU A 78 14.10 -1.20 -1.43
C GLU A 78 13.51 0.18 -1.73
N ARG A 79 12.51 0.25 -2.62
CA ARG A 79 11.75 1.48 -2.85
C ARG A 79 10.99 1.90 -1.60
N CYS A 80 10.28 0.99 -0.95
CA CYS A 80 9.52 1.29 0.26
C CYS A 80 10.42 1.73 1.42
N ARG A 81 11.63 1.16 1.53
CA ARG A 81 12.65 1.64 2.47
C ARG A 81 13.08 3.08 2.21
N ARG A 82 13.27 3.47 0.95
CA ARG A 82 13.60 4.86 0.59
C ARG A 82 12.42 5.82 0.78
N CYS A 83 11.21 5.38 0.45
CA CYS A 83 10.00 6.20 0.52
C CYS A 83 9.49 6.39 1.96
N CYS A 84 9.39 5.31 2.73
CA CYS A 84 8.83 5.31 4.09
C CYS A 84 9.91 5.43 5.18
N GLY A 85 11.19 5.21 4.85
CA GLY A 85 12.31 5.21 5.79
C GLY A 85 12.62 3.83 6.40
N ASP A 86 13.85 3.65 6.87
CA ASP A 86 14.35 2.37 7.40
C ASP A 86 13.52 1.83 8.56
N THR A 87 13.10 2.69 9.49
CA THR A 87 12.27 2.31 10.65
C THR A 87 10.96 1.67 10.20
N ASN A 88 10.29 2.25 9.19
CA ASN A 88 9.02 1.74 8.70
C ASN A 88 9.20 0.46 7.88
N ALA A 89 10.27 0.37 7.08
CA ALA A 89 10.60 -0.86 6.37
C ALA A 89 10.91 -2.03 7.33
N GLN A 90 11.64 -1.76 8.42
CA GLN A 90 11.87 -2.77 9.47
C GLN A 90 10.55 -3.18 10.16
N ALA A 91 9.67 -2.21 10.44
CA ALA A 91 8.35 -2.50 11.00
C ALA A 91 7.48 -3.34 10.04
N MET A 92 7.57 -3.11 8.73
CA MET A 92 6.90 -3.96 7.74
C MET A 92 7.36 -5.42 7.83
N GLU A 93 8.67 -5.66 7.88
CA GLU A 93 9.22 -7.01 8.01
C GLU A 93 8.74 -7.70 9.30
N GLN A 94 8.76 -6.98 10.43
CA GLN A 94 8.28 -7.49 11.72
C GLN A 94 6.77 -7.78 11.72
N ASN A 95 5.96 -6.88 11.16
CA ASN A 95 4.53 -7.06 11.07
C ASN A 95 4.17 -8.23 10.13
N HIS A 96 4.90 -8.39 9.02
CA HIS A 96 4.74 -9.56 8.15
C HIS A 96 5.11 -10.87 8.85
N GLN A 97 6.20 -10.88 9.64
CA GLN A 97 6.57 -12.06 10.45
C GLN A 97 5.48 -12.41 11.48
N ALA A 98 4.83 -11.41 12.08
CA ALA A 98 3.72 -11.65 13.01
C ALA A 98 2.51 -12.32 12.32
N LEU A 99 2.39 -12.23 11.00
CA LEU A 99 1.35 -12.87 10.20
C LEU A 99 1.74 -14.27 9.69
N ALA A 100 2.93 -14.79 10.02
CA ALA A 100 3.43 -16.04 9.45
C ALA A 100 2.53 -17.27 9.67
N SER A 101 1.73 -17.28 10.74
CA SER A 101 0.75 -18.32 11.05
C SER A 101 -0.70 -17.90 10.80
N ALA A 102 -0.93 -16.68 10.33
CA ALA A 102 -2.26 -16.11 10.15
C ALA A 102 -2.85 -16.46 8.78
N ASP A 103 -4.17 -16.53 8.70
CA ASP A 103 -4.89 -16.54 7.42
C ASP A 103 -4.92 -15.11 6.86
N VAL A 104 -3.97 -14.82 5.96
CA VAL A 104 -3.82 -13.49 5.35
C VAL A 104 -5.10 -13.06 4.63
N GLY A 105 -5.81 -13.97 3.96
CA GLY A 105 -7.04 -13.65 3.24
C GLY A 105 -8.13 -13.14 4.18
N GLN A 106 -8.34 -13.83 5.30
CA GLN A 106 -9.26 -13.38 6.35
C GLN A 106 -8.81 -12.06 6.99
N LYS A 107 -7.49 -11.84 7.16
CA LYS A 107 -6.98 -10.56 7.68
C LYS A 107 -7.18 -9.42 6.72
N THR A 108 -7.04 -9.65 5.43
CA THR A 108 -7.35 -8.65 4.42
C THR A 108 -8.81 -8.26 4.48
N GLU A 109 -9.73 -9.23 4.50
CA GLU A 109 -11.16 -8.96 4.65
C GLU A 109 -11.46 -8.16 5.93
N ALA A 110 -10.91 -8.58 7.07
CA ALA A 110 -11.12 -7.90 8.34
C ALA A 110 -10.60 -6.46 8.32
N VAL A 111 -9.41 -6.21 7.78
CA VAL A 111 -8.85 -4.86 7.65
C VAL A 111 -9.70 -3.99 6.72
N VAL A 112 -10.06 -4.51 5.54
CA VAL A 112 -10.80 -3.72 4.55
C VAL A 112 -12.20 -3.39 5.07
N THR A 113 -12.87 -4.35 5.69
CA THR A 113 -14.21 -4.17 6.27
C THR A 113 -14.16 -3.21 7.46
N LEU A 114 -13.19 -3.35 8.37
CA LEU A 114 -13.10 -2.52 9.57
C LEU A 114 -12.77 -1.05 9.25
N TYR A 115 -11.94 -0.81 8.24
CA TYR A 115 -11.44 0.53 7.92
C TYR A 115 -12.05 1.15 6.65
N GLY A 116 -12.96 0.44 5.95
CA GLY A 116 -13.52 0.90 4.68
C GLY A 116 -12.45 1.19 3.62
N ALA A 117 -11.38 0.38 3.59
CA ALA A 117 -10.13 0.73 2.92
C ALA A 117 -9.74 -0.29 1.82
N PRO A 118 -10.47 -0.36 0.70
CA PRO A 118 -10.24 -1.36 -0.34
C PRO A 118 -8.88 -1.23 -1.05
N HIS A 119 -8.30 -0.03 -1.02
CA HIS A 119 -6.96 0.24 -1.53
C HIS A 119 -5.84 -0.42 -0.70
N LEU A 120 -6.15 -0.97 0.49
CA LEU A 120 -5.21 -1.74 1.32
C LEU A 120 -5.19 -3.23 0.99
N ARG A 121 -6.00 -3.69 0.03
CA ARG A 121 -5.95 -5.07 -0.45
C ARG A 121 -4.59 -5.36 -1.09
N PRO A 122 -3.89 -6.45 -0.71
CA PRO A 122 -2.61 -6.82 -1.31
C PRO A 122 -2.63 -6.92 -2.84
N ALA A 123 -3.70 -7.41 -3.46
CA ALA A 123 -3.83 -7.44 -4.92
C ALA A 123 -3.80 -6.03 -5.54
N THR A 124 -4.55 -5.09 -4.96
CA THR A 124 -4.56 -3.68 -5.39
C THR A 124 -3.20 -3.00 -5.17
N ILE A 125 -2.54 -3.31 -4.05
CA ILE A 125 -1.18 -2.82 -3.77
C ILE A 125 -0.20 -3.35 -4.80
N LEU A 126 -0.29 -4.64 -5.15
CA LEU A 126 0.57 -5.29 -6.13
C LEU A 126 0.41 -4.66 -7.51
N GLU A 127 -0.82 -4.41 -7.96
CA GLU A 127 -1.11 -3.72 -9.21
C GLU A 127 -0.44 -2.33 -9.23
N ARG A 128 -0.72 -1.50 -8.22
CA ARG A 128 -0.17 -0.14 -8.11
C ARG A 128 1.36 -0.11 -7.94
N SER A 129 1.94 -1.17 -7.37
CA SER A 129 3.40 -1.27 -7.23
C SER A 129 4.12 -1.38 -8.57
N ALA A 130 3.42 -1.77 -9.64
CA ALA A 130 3.99 -1.92 -10.97
C ALA A 130 4.09 -0.58 -11.73
N GLU A 131 3.31 0.43 -11.31
CA GLU A 131 3.24 1.74 -11.97
C GLU A 131 4.13 2.76 -11.27
N GLU A 132 5.04 3.43 -11.99
CA GLU A 132 5.98 4.37 -11.37
C GLU A 132 5.29 5.52 -10.62
N GLY A 133 4.16 6.02 -11.14
CA GLY A 133 3.42 7.15 -10.58
C GLY A 133 2.62 6.82 -9.32
N SER A 134 2.34 5.53 -9.05
CA SER A 134 1.53 5.11 -7.91
C SER A 134 2.25 4.18 -6.93
N ALA A 135 3.47 3.72 -7.27
CA ALA A 135 4.28 2.83 -6.45
C ALA A 135 4.68 3.39 -5.07
N ASP A 136 4.82 4.71 -4.91
CA ASP A 136 5.06 5.31 -3.58
C ASP A 136 3.81 5.18 -2.69
N GLY A 137 2.63 5.39 -3.27
CA GLY A 137 1.36 5.14 -2.60
C GLY A 137 1.18 3.66 -2.23
N ALA A 138 1.66 2.74 -3.08
CA ALA A 138 1.66 1.31 -2.78
C ALA A 138 2.55 0.97 -1.57
N CYS A 139 3.69 1.65 -1.38
CA CYS A 139 4.53 1.47 -0.20
C CYS A 139 3.83 1.88 1.10
N TRP A 140 3.17 3.05 1.11
CA TRP A 140 2.37 3.48 2.26
C TRP A 140 1.19 2.55 2.54
N ALA A 141 0.54 2.04 1.47
CA ALA A 141 -0.55 1.08 1.61
C ALA A 141 -0.07 -0.25 2.20
N LEU A 142 1.05 -0.81 1.71
CA LEU A 142 1.63 -2.04 2.26
C LEU A 142 2.01 -1.88 3.73
N MET A 143 2.66 -0.77 4.08
CA MET A 143 3.06 -0.48 5.46
C MET A 143 1.84 -0.45 6.39
N ASN A 144 0.77 0.27 6.01
CA ASN A 144 -0.43 0.36 6.82
C ASN A 144 -1.19 -0.96 6.88
N PHE A 145 -1.34 -1.67 5.75
CA PHE A 145 -1.96 -2.99 5.72
C PHE A 145 -1.29 -3.95 6.70
N LEU A 146 0.04 -4.11 6.63
CA LEU A 146 0.78 -5.00 7.50
C LEU A 146 0.63 -4.61 8.97
N LYS A 147 0.69 -3.32 9.28
CA LYS A 147 0.48 -2.80 10.64
C LYS A 147 -0.90 -3.16 11.18
N TYR A 148 -1.96 -2.96 10.39
CA TYR A 148 -3.33 -3.24 10.82
C TYR A 148 -3.58 -4.75 10.94
N ALA A 149 -3.18 -5.52 9.94
CA ALA A 149 -3.30 -6.97 9.96
C ALA A 149 -2.58 -7.59 11.17
N ALA A 150 -1.36 -7.15 11.48
CA ALA A 150 -0.61 -7.62 12.63
C ALA A 150 -1.22 -7.17 13.98
N ALA A 151 -1.90 -6.01 14.02
CA ALA A 151 -2.63 -5.59 15.21
C ALA A 151 -3.83 -6.50 15.51
N LEU A 152 -4.51 -7.00 14.48
CA LEU A 152 -5.62 -7.95 14.60
C LEU A 152 -5.19 -9.36 15.03
N GLU A 153 -3.89 -9.67 15.05
CA GLU A 153 -3.36 -10.94 15.60
C GLU A 153 -3.19 -10.91 17.12
N LYS A 154 -3.20 -9.71 17.74
CA LYS A 154 -3.03 -9.61 19.18
C LYS A 154 -4.35 -9.94 19.87
N PRO A 155 -4.40 -10.94 20.78
CA PRO A 155 -5.60 -11.23 21.55
C PRO A 155 -5.97 -9.99 22.37
N GLY A 156 -7.12 -9.38 22.06
CA GLY A 156 -7.64 -8.18 22.74
C GLY A 156 -7.87 -6.94 21.87
N ALA A 157 -7.59 -6.99 20.56
CA ALA A 157 -7.82 -5.85 19.65
C ALA A 157 -9.26 -5.74 19.11
N GLY A 158 -10.19 -6.59 19.56
CA GLY A 158 -11.57 -6.64 19.08
C GLY A 158 -12.55 -7.23 20.09
N SER A 159 -12.68 -6.57 21.25
CA SER A 159 -13.78 -6.79 22.19
C SER A 159 -14.62 -5.53 22.31
#